data_AF-A0A962L0L8-F1
#
_entry.id   AF-A0A962L0L8-F1
#
_cell.length_a   1.000
_cell.length_b   1.000
_cell.length_c   1.000
_cell.angle_alpha   90.00
_cell.angle_beta   90.00
_cell.angle_gamma   90.00
#
_symmetry.space_group_name_H-M   'P 1'
#
loop_
_entity.id
_entity.type
_entity.pdbx_description
1 polymer ?
#
loop_
_entity_poly.entity_id
_entity_poly.type
_entity_poly.pdbx_seq_one_letter_code
_entity_poly.pdbx_strand_id
1 'polypeptide(L)'
;MSAALATVLACAVFAAEPPVITPPDESSAQDIEIVAGEDRTVFEYRTNGVLMMIKVVPKVGKPYYMVPADGSPHYESLDHFKKLYPEWVLLQW
;
A
#
# COMPACT_ATOMS: atom_id res chain seq x y z
N MET A 1 -6.27 70.88 -24.38
CA MET A 1 -6.85 69.96 -23.39
C MET A 1 -6.64 68.53 -23.88
N SER A 2 -5.73 67.76 -23.27
CA SER A 2 -5.82 66.29 -23.19
C SER A 2 -4.72 65.76 -22.28
N ALA A 3 -5.13 64.91 -21.36
CA ALA A 3 -4.42 64.50 -20.16
C ALA A 3 -3.39 63.39 -20.41
N ALA A 4 -2.28 63.46 -19.68
CA ALA A 4 -1.35 62.35 -19.52
C ALA A 4 -1.97 61.31 -18.57
N LEU A 5 -2.20 60.09 -19.07
CA LEU A 5 -2.73 58.98 -18.25
C LEU A 5 -1.56 58.09 -17.80
N ALA A 6 -1.30 58.10 -16.50
CA ALA A 6 -0.26 57.34 -15.84
C ALA A 6 -0.47 55.82 -15.99
N THR A 7 0.59 55.11 -16.36
CA THR A 7 0.64 53.64 -16.32
C THR A 7 1.30 53.24 -15.00
N VAL A 8 0.55 52.60 -14.09
CA VAL A 8 1.13 51.97 -12.90
C VAL A 8 0.56 50.56 -12.73
N LEU A 9 1.39 49.61 -13.15
CA LEU A 9 1.68 48.32 -12.53
C LEU A 9 0.51 47.56 -11.85
N ALA A 10 -0.10 46.64 -12.59
CA ALA A 10 -0.86 45.54 -12.01
C ALA A 10 0.13 44.47 -11.49
N CYS A 11 0.43 44.51 -10.18
CA CYS A 11 1.02 43.37 -9.49
C CYS A 11 0.01 42.22 -9.49
N ALA A 12 0.24 41.19 -10.29
CA ALA A 12 -0.48 39.93 -10.17
C ALA A 12 -0.08 39.27 -8.84
N VAL A 13 -0.98 39.32 -7.85
CA VAL A 13 -0.82 38.51 -6.64
C VAL A 13 -1.09 37.07 -7.04
N PHE A 14 -0.04 36.25 -7.07
CA PHE A 14 -0.21 34.82 -7.23
C PHE A 14 -0.74 34.30 -5.89
N ALA A 15 -2.06 34.12 -5.79
CA ALA A 15 -2.65 33.43 -4.67
C ALA A 15 -2.17 31.96 -4.71
N ALA A 16 -1.24 31.60 -3.84
CA ALA A 16 -0.87 30.22 -3.61
C ALA A 16 -2.06 29.52 -2.93
N GLU A 17 -2.74 28.65 -3.66
CA GLU A 17 -3.81 27.82 -3.11
C GLU A 17 -3.20 26.91 -2.02
N PRO A 18 -3.84 26.80 -0.83
CA PRO A 18 -3.36 25.93 0.22
C PRO A 18 -3.32 24.48 -0.30
N PRO A 19 -2.33 23.67 0.12
CA PRO A 19 -2.26 22.29 -0.32
C PRO A 19 -3.54 21.56 0.11
N VAL A 20 -4.35 21.17 -0.88
CA VAL A 20 -5.48 20.27 -0.67
C VAL A 20 -4.89 18.94 -0.23
N ILE A 21 -5.08 18.58 1.04
CA ILE A 21 -4.77 17.24 1.54
C ILE A 21 -5.89 16.34 1.05
N THR A 22 -5.69 15.69 -0.10
CA THR A 22 -6.57 14.62 -0.55
C THR A 22 -6.42 13.45 0.43
N PRO A 23 -7.51 12.89 0.98
CA PRO A 23 -7.42 11.62 1.70
C PRO A 23 -6.80 10.57 0.76
N PRO A 24 -6.06 9.59 1.32
CA PRO A 24 -5.50 8.51 0.51
C PRO A 24 -6.63 7.90 -0.33
N ASP A 25 -6.34 7.68 -1.61
CA ASP A 25 -7.26 7.06 -2.55
C ASP A 25 -7.59 5.66 -2.01
N GLU A 26 -8.84 5.44 -1.56
CA GLU A 26 -9.32 4.17 -0.99
C GLU A 26 -9.09 2.99 -1.96
N SER A 27 -8.89 3.25 -3.25
CA SER A 27 -8.49 2.25 -4.26
C SER A 27 -7.11 1.62 -4.03
N SER A 28 -6.31 2.17 -3.12
CA SER A 28 -5.01 1.66 -2.67
C SER A 28 -5.02 1.06 -1.26
N ALA A 29 -6.20 0.92 -0.64
CA ALA A 29 -6.33 0.37 0.70
C ALA A 29 -5.80 -1.08 0.75
N GLN A 30 -4.83 -1.30 1.63
CA GLN A 30 -4.34 -2.64 1.96
C GLN A 30 -5.14 -3.17 3.14
N ASP A 31 -5.81 -4.28 2.92
CA ASP A 31 -6.54 -5.00 3.96
C ASP A 31 -5.62 -6.03 4.60
N ILE A 32 -5.56 -6.04 5.93
CA ILE A 32 -4.78 -7.02 6.70
C ILE A 32 -5.72 -7.87 7.53
N GLU A 33 -5.77 -9.18 7.24
CA GLU A 33 -6.50 -10.15 8.05
C GLU A 33 -5.52 -10.92 8.95
N ILE A 34 -5.86 -11.06 10.24
CA ILE A 34 -5.01 -11.73 11.23
C ILE A 34 -5.67 -13.03 11.68
N VAL A 35 -5.01 -14.14 11.39
CA VAL A 35 -5.44 -15.47 11.80
C VAL A 35 -4.49 -15.98 12.89
N ALA A 36 -4.96 -15.98 14.13
CA ALA A 36 -4.21 -16.49 15.28
C ALA A 36 -4.46 -18.00 15.47
N GLY A 37 -3.39 -18.79 15.43
CA GLY A 37 -3.40 -20.22 15.76
C GLY A 37 -2.51 -20.53 16.97
N GLU A 38 -2.59 -21.77 17.45
CA GLU A 38 -1.84 -22.23 18.64
C GLU A 38 -0.32 -22.24 18.44
N ASP A 39 0.13 -22.58 17.23
CA ASP A 39 1.55 -22.73 16.88
C ASP A 39 2.10 -21.59 16.01
N ARG A 40 1.23 -20.75 15.45
CA ARG A 40 1.62 -19.65 14.55
C ARG A 40 0.53 -18.58 14.44
N THR A 41 0.94 -17.37 14.11
CA THR A 41 0.08 -16.28 13.66
C THR A 41 0.30 -16.05 12.18
N VAL A 42 -0.77 -15.94 11.40
CA VAL A 42 -0.73 -15.62 9.97
C VAL A 42 -1.35 -14.24 9.74
N PHE A 43 -0.64 -13.40 8.98
CA PHE A 43 -1.14 -12.12 8.51
C PHE A 43 -1.35 -12.24 6.99
N GLU A 44 -2.57 -12.04 6.53
CA GLU A 44 -2.90 -11.98 5.11
C GLU A 44 -2.90 -10.54 4.65
N TYR A 45 -2.16 -10.25 3.59
CA TYR A 45 -2.13 -8.93 2.97
C TYR A 45 -2.94 -9.00 1.67
N ARG A 46 -4.03 -8.25 1.65
CA ARG A 46 -4.97 -8.19 0.53
C ARG A 46 -5.04 -6.78 -0.03
N THR A 47 -5.30 -6.68 -1.33
CA THR A 47 -5.55 -5.40 -2.00
C THR A 47 -6.78 -5.59 -2.87
N ASN A 48 -7.84 -4.82 -2.64
CA ASN A 48 -9.12 -4.98 -3.33
C ASN A 48 -9.64 -6.44 -3.27
N GLY A 49 -9.50 -7.10 -2.11
CA GLY A 49 -9.91 -8.50 -1.89
C GLY A 49 -8.95 -9.58 -2.40
N VAL A 50 -7.95 -9.21 -3.20
CA VAL A 50 -6.99 -10.16 -3.79
C VAL A 50 -5.81 -10.40 -2.85
N LEU A 51 -5.50 -11.68 -2.57
CA LEU A 51 -4.35 -12.05 -1.74
C LEU A 51 -3.03 -11.77 -2.48
N MET A 52 -2.22 -10.89 -1.89
CA MET A 52 -0.90 -10.53 -2.40
C MET A 52 0.19 -11.39 -1.76
N MET A 53 0.19 -11.48 -0.43
CA MET A 53 1.18 -12.23 0.34
C MET A 53 0.62 -12.62 1.71
N ILE A 54 1.28 -13.58 2.36
CA ILE A 54 1.08 -13.84 3.77
C ILE A 54 2.39 -13.71 4.54
N LYS A 55 2.31 -13.26 5.79
CA LYS A 55 3.40 -13.35 6.77
C LYS A 55 3.03 -14.40 7.80
N VAL A 56 3.90 -15.38 7.98
CA VAL A 56 3.75 -16.40 9.01
C VAL A 56 4.72 -16.10 10.14
N VAL A 57 4.20 -15.98 11.35
CA VAL A 57 4.95 -15.82 12.60
C VAL A 57 4.80 -17.11 13.41
N PRO A 58 5.74 -18.07 13.30
CA PRO A 58 5.69 -19.29 14.10
C PRO A 58 6.02 -18.99 15.58
N LYS A 59 5.49 -19.81 16.49
CA LYS A 59 5.79 -19.74 17.93
C LYS A 59 7.28 -19.98 18.22
N VAL A 60 7.92 -20.83 17.42
CA VAL A 60 9.35 -21.13 17.49
C VAL A 60 9.94 -20.98 16.10
N GLY A 61 10.94 -20.10 15.96
CA GLY A 61 11.61 -19.82 14.68
C GLY A 61 11.46 -18.37 14.23
N LYS A 62 11.92 -18.08 13.01
CA LYS A 62 11.84 -16.74 12.43
C LYS A 62 10.57 -16.59 11.60
N PRO A 63 9.95 -15.39 11.58
CA PRO A 63 8.90 -15.09 10.64
C PRO A 63 9.37 -15.26 9.20
N TYR A 64 8.45 -15.66 8.31
CA TYR A 64 8.71 -15.75 6.87
C TYR A 64 7.49 -15.30 6.09
N TYR A 65 7.74 -14.87 4.86
CA TYR A 65 6.71 -14.45 3.92
C TYR A 65 6.45 -15.56 2.92
N MET A 66 5.20 -15.68 2.46
CA MET A 66 4.86 -16.57 1.37
C MET A 66 4.04 -15.82 0.34
N VAL A 67 4.32 -16.11 -0.93
CA VAL A 67 3.69 -15.48 -2.09
C VAL A 67 3.04 -16.53 -3.01
N PRO A 68 2.06 -16.12 -3.82
CA PRO A 68 1.52 -16.91 -4.93
C PRO A 68 2.61 -17.59 -5.79
N ALA A 69 2.51 -18.90 -6.00
CA ALA A 69 3.45 -19.69 -6.81
C ALA A 69 3.62 -19.21 -8.26
N ASP A 70 2.51 -18.76 -8.83
CA ASP A 70 2.40 -18.26 -10.20
C ASP A 70 2.85 -16.80 -10.32
N GLY A 71 3.36 -16.20 -9.22
CA GLY A 71 3.83 -14.81 -9.17
C GLY A 71 2.74 -13.77 -9.42
N SER A 72 1.47 -14.21 -9.47
CA SER A 72 0.35 -13.39 -9.86
C SER A 72 -0.73 -13.41 -8.76
N PRO A 73 -1.32 -12.26 -8.41
CA PRO A 73 -2.27 -12.17 -7.32
C PRO A 73 -3.65 -12.63 -7.82
N HIS A 74 -3.96 -13.91 -7.60
CA HIS A 74 -5.23 -14.50 -8.05
C HIS A 74 -5.97 -15.30 -6.98
N TYR A 75 -5.44 -15.40 -5.76
CA TYR A 75 -6.07 -16.24 -4.73
C TYR A 75 -7.05 -15.42 -3.88
N GLU A 76 -8.28 -15.90 -3.81
CA GLU A 76 -9.32 -15.34 -2.93
C GLU A 76 -9.31 -16.00 -1.54
N SER A 77 -8.77 -17.23 -1.42
CA SER A 77 -8.74 -18.02 -0.17
C SER A 77 -7.38 -18.69 0.10
N LEU A 78 -7.04 -18.86 1.38
CA LEU A 78 -5.89 -19.62 1.87
C LEU A 78 -6.02 -21.15 1.74
N ASP A 79 -7.17 -21.69 1.34
CA ASP A 79 -7.34 -23.15 1.11
C ASP A 79 -6.32 -23.70 0.11
N HIS A 80 -5.80 -22.82 -0.74
CA HIS A 80 -4.73 -23.10 -1.69
C HIS A 80 -3.32 -22.95 -1.11
N PHE A 81 -3.11 -23.12 0.21
CA PHE A 81 -1.80 -23.01 0.86
C PHE A 81 -0.70 -23.85 0.17
N LYS A 82 -1.07 -24.97 -0.48
CA LYS A 82 -0.16 -25.80 -1.31
C LYS A 82 0.44 -25.06 -2.53
N LYS A 83 -0.11 -23.89 -2.90
CA LYS A 83 0.34 -23.02 -3.99
C LYS A 83 1.03 -21.75 -3.48
N LEU A 84 1.37 -21.66 -2.20
CA LEU A 84 2.18 -20.58 -1.66
C LEU A 84 3.62 -21.08 -1.46
N TYR A 85 4.60 -20.32 -1.94
CA TYR A 85 6.02 -20.63 -1.76
C TYR A 85 6.66 -19.63 -0.80
N PRO A 86 7.64 -20.06 0.02
CA PRO A 86 8.39 -19.15 0.86
C PRO A 86 9.20 -18.19 0.00
N GLU A 87 9.01 -16.89 0.22
CA GLU A 87 9.88 -15.87 -0.34
C GLU A 87 11.06 -15.70 0.63
N TRP A 88 12.23 -16.18 0.21
CA TRP A 88 13.45 -16.08 1.03
C TRP A 88 14.10 -14.72 0.82
N VAL A 89 14.21 -13.95 1.89
CA VAL A 89 15.08 -12.77 1.91
C VAL A 89 16.53 -13.28 1.97
N LEU A 90 17.25 -13.19 0.84
CA LEU A 90 18.62 -13.69 0.72
C LEU A 90 19.63 -12.84 1.50
N LEU A 91 19.41 -11.52 1.58
CA LEU A 91 20.24 -10.57 2.35
C LEU A 91 19.34 -9.45 2.87
N GLN A 92 19.52 -9.09 4.14
CA GLN A 92 18.94 -7.90 4.77
C GLN A 92 20.10 -7.12 5.39
N TRP A 93 20.22 -5.83 5.10
CA TRP A 93 21.29 -4.94 5.58
C TRP A 93 20.71 -3.74 6.33
#